data_AF-A0A0C2GBY7-F1
#
_entry.id   AF-A0A0C2GBY7-F1
#
_cell.length_a   1.000
_cell.length_b   1.000
_cell.length_c   1.000
_cell.angle_alpha   90.00
_cell.angle_beta   90.00
_cell.angle_gamma   90.00
#
_symmetry.space_group_name_H-M   'P 1'
#
loop_
_entity.id
_entity.type
_entity.pdbx_description
1 polymer ?
#
loop_
_entity_poly.entity_id
_entity_poly.type
_entity_poly.pdbx_seq_one_letter_code
_entity_poly.pdbx_strand_id
1 'polypeptide(L)' 'MLISYPGMLYEDASNQVALLPSYGKEYLEEHSFRVPYPKEIVDYLDKFVIGQELAKRTLAVGIYQHYKRLENNTEIKS' A
#
# COMPACT_ATOMS: atom_id res chain seq x y z
N MET A 1 -3.46 -21.45 -21.56
CA MET A 1 -2.27 -20.76 -21.04
C MET A 1 -2.75 -19.88 -19.90
N LEU A 2 -2.76 -20.44 -18.68
CA LEU A 2 -3.25 -19.74 -17.48
C LEU A 2 -2.09 -18.90 -16.94
N ILE A 3 -2.30 -17.59 -16.82
CA ILE A 3 -1.36 -16.70 -16.15
C ILE A 3 -1.54 -16.99 -14.65
N SER A 4 -0.61 -17.74 -14.07
CA SER A 4 -0.61 -18.10 -12.66
C SER A 4 -0.31 -16.87 -11.81
N TYR A 5 -1.34 -16.23 -11.27
CA TYR A 5 -1.18 -15.25 -10.19
C TYR A 5 -1.26 -15.98 -8.85
N PRO A 6 -0.19 -15.95 -8.03
CA PRO A 6 -0.26 -16.50 -6.69
C PRO A 6 -1.08 -15.56 -5.79
N GLY A 7 -2.12 -16.10 -5.14
CA GLY A 7 -2.70 -15.50 -3.93
C GLY A 7 -4.00 -14.71 -4.04
N MET A 8 -4.69 -14.68 -5.18
CA MET A 8 -6.07 -14.15 -5.22
C MET A 8 -7.04 -15.17 -5.79
N LEU A 9 -8.00 -15.61 -4.97
CA LEU A 9 -9.27 -16.13 -5.45
C LEU A 9 -10.32 -15.03 -5.30
N TYR A 10 -10.97 -14.69 -6.41
CA TYR A 10 -12.25 -13.98 -6.42
C TYR A 10 -13.37 -15.03 -6.35
N GLU A 11 -14.38 -14.82 -5.49
CA GLU A 11 -15.76 -14.58 -5.92
C GLU A 11 -16.74 -14.48 -4.74
N ASP A 12 -17.63 -13.51 -4.90
CA ASP A 12 -19.00 -13.36 -4.41
C ASP A 12 -19.35 -13.23 -2.91
N ALA A 13 -20.41 -12.43 -2.73
CA ALA A 13 -20.90 -11.93 -1.47
C ALA A 13 -22.06 -12.82 -1.00
N SER A 14 -21.77 -13.86 -0.22
CA SER A 14 -22.68 -14.45 0.76
C SER A 14 -22.00 -15.66 1.42
N ASN A 15 -22.11 -15.76 2.74
CA ASN A 15 -22.00 -17.02 3.50
C ASN A 15 -20.65 -17.38 4.15
N GLN A 16 -20.46 -16.86 5.36
CA GLN A 16 -20.13 -17.56 6.62
C GLN A 16 -18.93 -18.52 6.69
N VAL A 17 -17.88 -18.02 7.37
CA VAL A 17 -16.81 -18.67 8.15
C VAL A 17 -16.69 -20.21 8.03
N ALA A 18 -15.91 -20.65 7.04
CA ALA A 18 -15.29 -21.98 7.08
C ALA A 18 -13.86 -21.84 7.63
N LEU A 19 -13.56 -22.59 8.68
CA LEU A 19 -12.26 -22.67 9.33
C LEU A 19 -11.19 -23.08 8.31
N LEU A 20 -10.39 -22.11 7.87
CA LEU A 20 -9.22 -22.39 7.05
C LEU A 20 -8.18 -23.08 7.95
N PRO A 21 -7.60 -24.22 7.52
CA PRO A 21 -6.50 -24.87 8.23
C PRO A 21 -5.39 -23.83 8.41
N SER A 22 -4.63 -23.96 9.50
CA SER A 22 -3.59 -23.04 9.99
C SER A 22 -2.49 -22.72 8.95
N TYR A 23 -2.86 -22.09 7.84
CA TYR A 23 -1.97 -21.42 6.90
C TYR A 23 -1.47 -20.20 7.64
N GLY A 24 -0.24 -20.32 8.09
CA GLY A 24 0.32 -19.62 9.22
C GLY A 24 0.11 -18.11 9.21
N LYS A 25 0.01 -17.58 10.43
CA LYS A 25 0.40 -16.21 10.80
C LYS A 25 1.64 -15.68 10.05
N GLU A 26 2.50 -16.56 9.57
CA GLU A 26 3.73 -16.30 8.82
C GLU A 26 3.53 -15.45 7.54
N TYR A 27 2.36 -15.48 6.90
CA TYR A 27 2.09 -14.65 5.71
C TYR A 27 1.60 -13.23 6.02
N LEU A 28 1.26 -12.92 7.27
CA LEU A 28 0.66 -11.64 7.65
C LEU A 28 1.69 -10.60 8.14
N GLU A 29 2.94 -11.00 8.41
CA GLU A 29 3.92 -10.11 9.05
C GLU A 29 4.91 -9.40 8.10
N GLU A 30 5.01 -9.78 6.82
CA GLU A 30 6.14 -9.30 6.00
C GLU A 30 5.93 -7.93 5.32
N HIS A 31 4.71 -7.40 5.25
CA HIS A 31 4.45 -6.12 4.58
C HIS A 31 3.97 -5.05 5.56
N SER A 32 4.86 -4.61 6.46
CA SER A 32 4.64 -3.34 7.15
C SER A 32 4.54 -2.23 6.10
N PHE A 33 3.34 -1.71 5.91
CA PHE A 33 3.09 -0.60 5.01
C PHE A 33 3.70 0.66 5.64
N ARG A 34 4.94 1.00 5.22
CA ARG A 34 5.59 2.24 5.65
C ARG A 34 5.27 3.38 4.69
N VAL A 35 4.93 4.55 5.22
CA VAL A 35 4.77 5.75 4.40
C VAL A 35 6.15 6.20 3.89
N PRO A 36 6.37 6.31 2.57
CA PRO A 36 7.67 6.72 2.02
C PRO A 36 7.96 8.20 2.32
N TYR A 37 9.23 8.53 2.57
CA TYR A 37 9.65 9.91 2.79
C TYR A 37 9.50 10.74 1.51
N PRO A 38 9.29 12.07 1.62
CA PRO A 38 9.13 12.94 0.45
C PRO A 38 10.26 12.81 -0.58
N LYS A 39 11.50 12.60 -0.12
CA LYS A 39 12.64 12.40 -1.02
C LYS A 39 12.52 11.13 -1.87
N GLU A 40 12.09 10.02 -1.27
CA GLU A 40 11.87 8.75 -1.98
C GLU A 40 10.77 8.89 -3.04
N ILE A 41 9.75 9.71 -2.76
CA ILE A 41 8.67 10.02 -3.72
C ILE A 41 9.22 10.83 -4.89
N VAL A 42 10.06 11.85 -4.65
CA VAL A 42 10.70 12.63 -5.72
C VAL A 42 11.60 11.74 -6.57
N ASP A 43 12.47 10.94 -5.96
CA ASP A 43 13.39 10.02 -6.65
C ASP A 43 12.63 9.00 -7.52
N TYR A 44 11.43 8.60 -7.09
CA TYR A 44 10.54 7.76 -7.89
C TYR A 44 9.94 8.52 -9.08
N LEU A 45 9.47 9.75 -8.87
CA LEU A 45 8.90 10.60 -9.91
C LEU A 45 9.93 10.97 -10.98
N ASP A 46 11.21 11.10 -10.63
CA ASP A 46 12.31 11.40 -11.56
C ASP A 46 12.48 10.36 -12.66
N LYS A 47 12.02 9.12 -12.43
CA LYS A 47 12.03 8.05 -13.44
C LYS A 47 11.04 8.30 -14.59
N PHE A 48 10.03 9.12 -14.36
CA PHE A 48 8.91 9.34 -15.29
C PHE A 48 8.75 10.81 -15.69
N VAL A 49 9.21 11.75 -14.86
CA VAL A 49 9.04 13.19 -15.03
C VAL A 49 10.40 13.88 -15.06
N ILE A 50 10.76 14.39 -16.23
CA ILE A 50 12.01 15.13 -16.42
C ILE A 50 11.80 16.61 -16.07
N GLY A 51 12.65 17.16 -15.19
CA GLY A 51 12.55 18.54 -14.71
C GLY A 51 11.42 18.74 -13.68
N GLN A 52 10.79 19.92 -13.69
CA GLN A 52 9.66 20.26 -12.80
C GLN A 52 9.94 20.07 -11.29
N GLU A 53 11.12 20.50 -10.85
CA GLU A 53 11.59 20.33 -9.47
C GLU A 53 10.61 20.84 -8.40
N LEU A 54 10.02 22.02 -8.63
CA LEU A 54 9.07 22.61 -7.69
C LEU A 54 7.78 21.79 -7.57
N ALA A 55 7.27 21.30 -8.69
CA ALA A 55 6.04 20.51 -8.73
C ALA A 55 6.25 19.15 -8.03
N LYS A 56 7.35 18.44 -8.34
CA LYS A 56 7.69 17.15 -7.71
C LYS A 56 7.80 17.26 -6.20
N ARG A 57 8.47 18.31 -5.69
CA ARG A 57 8.58 18.55 -4.24
C ARG A 57 7.23 18.83 -3.60
N THR A 58 6.41 19.67 -4.24
CA THR A 58 5.08 20.02 -3.75
C THR A 58 4.18 18.78 -3.64
N LEU A 59 4.18 17.94 -4.68
CA LEU A 59 3.44 16.68 -4.68
C LEU A 59 3.95 15.70 -3.63
N ALA A 60 5.27 15.53 -3.52
CA ALA A 60 5.86 14.61 -2.56
C ALA A 60 5.49 14.95 -1.10
N VAL A 61 5.54 16.23 -0.73
CA VAL A 61 5.11 16.67 0.61
C VAL A 61 3.61 16.46 0.79
N GLY A 62 2.78 16.83 -0.20
CA GLY A 62 1.33 16.64 -0.13
C GLY A 62 0.92 15.17 0.06
N ILE A 63 1.56 14.27 -0.68
CA ILE A 63 1.32 12.82 -0.61
C ILE A 63 1.78 12.25 0.73
N TYR A 64 2.99 12.60 1.19
CA TYR A 64 3.50 12.17 2.49
C TYR A 64 2.55 12.57 3.63
N GLN A 65 2.13 13.85 3.64
CA GLN A 65 1.21 14.35 4.65
C GLN A 65 -0.17 13.69 4.55
N HIS A 66 -0.65 13.38 3.32
CA HIS A 66 -1.90 12.66 3.12
C HIS A 66 -1.85 11.26 3.72
N TYR A 67 -0.80 10.48 3.43
CA TYR A 67 -0.65 9.13 3.97
C TYR A 67 -0.46 9.12 5.49
N LYS A 68 0.31 10.06 6.04
CA LYS A 68 0.40 10.23 7.49
C LYS A 68 -0.95 10.48 8.16
N ARG A 69 -1.84 11.24 7.52
CA ARG A 69 -3.21 11.44 8.04
C ARG A 69 -4.02 10.15 7.98
N LEU A 70 -3.87 9.35 6.93
CA LEU A 70 -4.57 8.07 6.80
C LEU A 70 -4.12 7.07 7.87
N GLU A 71 -2.81 6.96 8.11
CA GLU A 71 -2.25 6.11 9.17
C GLU A 71 -2.85 6.48 10.54
N ASN A 72 -2.79 7.76 10.91
CA ASN A 72 -3.38 8.25 12.16
C ASN A 72 -4.89 8.03 12.27
N ASN A 73 -5.63 8.08 11.14
CA ASN A 73 -7.07 7.83 11.14
C ASN A 73 -7.40 6.34 11.31
N THR A 74 -6.49 5.45 10.92
CA THR A 74 -6.67 4.00 10.98
C THR A 74 -6.46 3.50 12.41
N GLU A 75 -5.63 4.19 13.21
CA GLU A 75 -5.38 3.88 14.63
C GLU A 75 -6.54 4.27 15.57
N ILE A 76 -7.51 5.10 15.13
CA ILE A 76 -8.60 5.62 15.99
C ILE A 76 -9.83 4.67 16.06
N LYS A 77 -9.75 3.45 15.51
CA LYS A 77 -10.76 2.40 15.76
C LYS A 77 -10.13 1.23 16.52
N SER A 78 -10.06 1.36 17.85
CA SER A 78 -9.94 0.22 18.78
C SER A 78 -11.03 0.29 19.83
#